data_AF-A0A9D5C432-F1
#
_entry.id   AF-A0A9D5C432-F1
#
_cell.length_a   1.000
_cell.length_b   1.000
_cell.length_c   1.000
_cell.angle_alpha   90.00
_cell.angle_beta   90.00
_cell.angle_gamma   90.00
#
_symmetry.space_group_name_H-M   'P 1'
#
loop_
_entity.id
_entity.type
_entity.pdbx_description
1 polymer ?
#
loop_
_entity_poly.entity_id
_entity_poly.type
_entity_poly.pdbx_seq_one_letter_code
_entity_poly.pdbx_strand_id
1 'polypeptide(L)'
;MKRSFDDGASDEIKPIFVSKAEREKLVIQHREEEAAKKRRALEQLQQQSRPNSLTKPSSSALDDDSRHHRSGDRELEAIKEQYLGFKKPKKCVIKPNEKFRFSLDWENTEDTSRDMNVLYQNPHEARPLFGRGFRAGMDRREQKKLAARNEKEILGFVFP
;
A
#
# COMPACT_ATOMS: atom_id res chain seq x y z
N MET A 1 16.79 -7.07 -68.16
CA MET A 1 17.01 -6.46 -66.82
C MET A 1 16.83 -4.95 -66.91
N LYS A 2 15.68 -4.41 -66.47
CA LYS A 2 15.50 -2.98 -66.16
C LYS A 2 14.64 -2.93 -64.89
N ARG A 3 15.23 -2.48 -63.78
CA ARG A 3 14.55 -2.30 -62.49
C ARG A 3 13.72 -1.02 -62.58
N SER A 4 12.42 -1.11 -62.38
CA SER A 4 11.58 0.03 -62.01
C SER A 4 11.95 0.42 -60.58
N PHE A 5 12.60 1.57 -60.41
CA PHE A 5 12.82 2.14 -59.10
C PHE A 5 11.50 2.71 -58.60
N ASP A 6 11.08 2.20 -57.45
CA ASP A 6 9.99 2.66 -56.61
C ASP A 6 10.48 3.96 -55.93
N ASP A 7 10.00 5.13 -56.39
CA ASP A 7 10.32 6.41 -55.76
C ASP A 7 9.38 6.62 -54.57
N GLY A 8 9.80 6.06 -53.45
CA GLY A 8 9.21 6.26 -52.14
C GLY A 8 9.33 7.71 -51.66
N ALA A 9 8.16 8.30 -51.43
CA ALA A 9 7.83 9.10 -50.25
C ALA A 9 8.96 9.96 -49.64
N SER A 10 9.09 11.20 -50.14
CA SER A 10 9.61 12.30 -49.31
C SER A 10 9.04 13.65 -49.76
N ASP A 11 7.74 13.71 -49.97
CA ASP A 11 7.05 14.99 -50.09
C ASP A 11 6.75 15.52 -48.67
N GLU A 12 7.62 16.44 -48.25
CA GLU A 12 7.27 17.65 -47.50
C GLU A 12 7.01 17.55 -45.97
N ILE A 13 8.08 17.60 -45.17
CA ILE A 13 8.01 18.22 -43.82
C ILE A 13 8.04 19.74 -44.01
N LYS A 14 6.99 20.30 -44.62
CA LYS A 14 6.75 21.74 -44.65
C LYS A 14 5.57 22.01 -43.70
N PRO A 15 5.74 22.82 -42.64
CA PRO A 15 4.65 23.10 -41.73
C PRO A 15 3.50 23.77 -42.48
N ILE A 16 2.36 23.08 -42.57
CA ILE A 16 1.15 23.62 -43.18
C ILE A 16 0.57 24.68 -42.25
N PHE A 17 0.39 25.89 -42.79
CA PHE A 17 -0.22 26.96 -42.04
C PHE A 17 -1.73 26.72 -41.92
N VAL A 18 -2.15 26.18 -40.78
CA VAL A 18 -3.55 26.03 -40.41
C VAL A 18 -4.04 27.35 -39.79
N SER A 19 -5.22 27.83 -40.17
CA SER A 19 -5.79 29.04 -39.57
C SER A 19 -6.10 28.84 -38.08
N LYS A 20 -6.22 29.93 -37.32
CA LYS A 20 -6.49 29.86 -35.87
C LYS A 20 -7.79 29.09 -35.56
N ALA A 21 -8.85 29.35 -36.32
CA ALA A 21 -10.14 28.67 -36.15
C ALA A 21 -10.07 27.17 -36.47
N GLU A 22 -9.29 26.77 -37.47
CA GLU A 22 -9.09 25.37 -37.83
C GLU A 22 -8.24 24.63 -36.78
N ARG A 23 -7.21 25.28 -36.23
CA ARG A 23 -6.42 24.68 -35.13
C ARG A 23 -7.29 24.45 -33.90
N GLU A 24 -8.12 25.42 -33.52
CA GLU A 24 -9.05 25.28 -32.39
C GLU A 24 -10.04 24.13 -32.61
N LYS A 25 -10.60 23.99 -33.82
CA LYS A 25 -11.47 22.86 -34.18
C LYS A 25 -10.74 21.51 -34.08
N LEU A 26 -9.51 21.41 -34.58
CA LEU A 26 -8.71 20.19 -34.50
C LEU A 26 -8.39 19.80 -33.06
N VAL A 27 -8.08 20.78 -32.20
CA VAL A 27 -7.84 20.54 -30.77
C VAL A 27 -9.10 20.05 -30.07
N ILE A 28 -10.27 20.62 -30.39
CA ILE A 28 -11.56 20.18 -29.84
C ILE A 28 -11.88 18.76 -30.30
N GLN A 29 -11.73 18.47 -31.60
CA GLN A 29 -12.00 17.15 -32.17
C GLN A 29 -11.10 16.07 -31.54
N HIS A 30 -9.80 16.33 -31.42
CA HIS A 30 -8.88 15.40 -30.78
C HIS A 30 -9.22 15.17 -29.30
N ARG A 31 -9.68 16.22 -28.60
CA ARG A 31 -10.15 16.10 -27.21
C ARG A 31 -11.42 15.25 -27.10
N GLU A 32 -12.35 15.39 -28.04
CA GLU A 32 -13.58 14.59 -28.11
C GLU A 32 -13.27 13.12 -28.45
N GLU A 33 -12.35 12.87 -29.38
CA GLU A 33 -11.90 11.52 -29.75
C GLU A 33 -11.21 10.82 -28.57
N GLU A 34 -10.35 11.51 -27.84
CA GLU A 34 -9.73 10.99 -26.62
C GLU A 34 -10.77 10.70 -25.52
N ALA A 35 -11.75 11.59 -25.36
CA ALA A 35 -12.85 11.37 -24.41
C ALA A 35 -13.74 10.18 -24.83
N ALA A 36 -14.02 10.03 -26.12
CA ALA A 36 -14.80 8.92 -26.67
C ALA A 36 -14.04 7.59 -26.54
N LYS A 37 -12.73 7.58 -26.81
CA LYS A 37 -11.87 6.41 -26.64
C LYS A 37 -11.80 5.97 -25.19
N LYS A 38 -11.66 6.91 -24.25
CA LYS A 38 -11.72 6.62 -22.81
C LYS A 38 -13.08 6.08 -22.39
N ARG A 39 -14.18 6.67 -22.87
CA ARG A 39 -15.54 6.16 -22.62
C ARG A 39 -15.73 4.74 -23.14
N ARG A 40 -15.29 4.47 -24.38
CA ARG A 40 -15.37 3.14 -24.99
C ARG A 40 -14.52 2.11 -24.24
N ALA A 41 -13.33 2.49 -23.76
CA ALA A 41 -12.49 1.63 -22.93
C ALA A 41 -13.15 1.31 -21.57
N LEU A 42 -13.74 2.31 -20.91
CA LEU A 42 -14.50 2.10 -19.67
C LEU A 42 -15.73 1.22 -19.89
N GLU A 43 -16.44 1.41 -21.00
CA GLU A 43 -17.61 0.59 -21.36
C GLU A 43 -17.20 -0.86 -21.68
N GLN A 44 -16.08 -1.07 -22.37
CA GLN A 44 -15.51 -2.40 -22.58
C GLN A 44 -15.11 -3.07 -21.26
N LEU A 45 -14.47 -2.33 -20.35
CA LEU A 45 -14.13 -2.80 -19.01
C LEU A 45 -15.41 -3.18 -18.23
N GLN A 46 -16.45 -2.34 -18.30
CA GLN A 46 -17.73 -2.60 -17.67
C GLN A 46 -18.47 -3.80 -18.28
N GLN A 47 -18.36 -4.02 -19.59
CA GLN A 47 -18.92 -5.19 -20.27
C GLN A 47 -18.18 -6.49 -19.91
N GLN A 48 -16.84 -6.44 -19.78
CA GLN A 48 -16.04 -7.55 -19.23
C GLN A 48 -16.33 -7.80 -17.75
N SER A 49 -16.75 -6.76 -17.02
CA SER A 49 -17.08 -6.81 -15.61
C SER A 49 -18.57 -7.05 -15.34
N ARG A 50 -19.35 -7.58 -16.29
CA ARG A 50 -20.75 -7.98 -16.03
C ARG A 50 -20.77 -9.06 -14.94
N PRO A 51 -21.19 -8.75 -13.71
CA PRO A 51 -21.27 -9.76 -12.68
C PRO A 51 -22.55 -10.55 -12.94
N ASN A 52 -22.42 -11.87 -13.03
CA ASN A 52 -23.56 -12.75 -12.84
C ASN A 52 -24.10 -12.45 -11.43
N SER A 53 -25.36 -12.03 -11.35
CA SER A 53 -26.00 -11.62 -10.11
C SER A 53 -25.93 -12.74 -9.07
N LEU A 54 -25.31 -12.49 -7.91
CA LEU A 54 -25.77 -12.89 -6.56
C LEU A 54 -24.73 -12.75 -5.43
N THR A 55 -23.46 -12.42 -5.70
CA THR A 55 -22.46 -12.26 -4.62
C THR A 55 -22.11 -10.80 -4.42
N LYS A 56 -22.85 -10.10 -3.56
CA LYS A 56 -22.32 -8.87 -2.94
C LYS A 56 -21.06 -9.27 -2.17
N PRO A 57 -19.87 -8.70 -2.44
CA PRO A 57 -18.73 -8.91 -1.55
C PRO A 57 -19.15 -8.39 -0.18
N SER A 58 -19.00 -9.22 0.85
CA SER A 58 -19.28 -8.82 2.22
C SER A 58 -18.39 -7.62 2.57
N SER A 59 -18.92 -6.66 3.32
CA SER A 59 -18.18 -5.47 3.77
C SER A 59 -16.83 -5.81 4.40
N SER A 60 -16.73 -6.98 5.03
CA SER A 60 -15.50 -7.52 5.60
C SER A 60 -14.33 -7.68 4.62
N ALA A 61 -14.60 -7.97 3.34
CA ALA A 61 -13.55 -8.16 2.33
C ALA A 61 -12.93 -6.84 1.86
N LEU A 62 -13.71 -5.75 1.89
CA LEU A 62 -13.22 -4.40 1.57
C LEU A 62 -12.45 -3.79 2.75
N ASP A 63 -12.86 -4.10 3.98
CA ASP A 63 -12.16 -3.67 5.20
C ASP A 63 -10.79 -4.36 5.37
N ASP A 64 -10.66 -5.62 4.94
CA ASP A 64 -9.41 -6.38 4.99
C ASP A 64 -8.36 -5.87 4.00
N ASP A 65 -8.78 -5.61 2.76
CA ASP A 65 -7.94 -5.00 1.72
C ASP A 65 -7.40 -3.62 2.16
N SER A 66 -8.25 -2.78 2.78
CA SER A 66 -7.84 -1.47 3.30
C SER A 66 -6.80 -1.55 4.43
N ARG A 67 -6.86 -2.60 5.27
CA ARG A 67 -5.89 -2.80 6.36
C ARG A 67 -4.55 -3.31 5.82
N HIS A 68 -4.59 -4.26 4.90
CA HIS A 68 -3.39 -4.74 4.21
C HIS A 68 -2.70 -3.62 3.43
N HIS A 69 -3.47 -2.77 2.77
CA HIS A 69 -2.94 -1.61 2.04
C HIS A 69 -2.24 -0.63 2.97
N ARG A 70 -2.85 -0.27 4.12
CA ARG A 70 -2.23 0.63 5.10
C ARG A 70 -0.95 0.09 5.73
N SER A 71 -0.85 -1.22 5.96
CA SER A 71 0.37 -1.84 6.48
C SER A 71 1.48 -1.81 5.44
N GLY A 72 1.16 -2.11 4.18
CA GLY A 72 2.11 -2.04 3.06
C GLY A 72 2.60 -0.62 2.78
N ASP A 73 1.72 0.38 2.86
CA ASP A 73 2.08 1.79 2.63
C ASP A 73 3.15 2.29 3.60
N ARG A 74 3.06 1.87 4.87
CA ARG A 74 4.03 2.25 5.91
C ARG A 74 5.38 1.54 5.73
N GLU A 75 5.36 0.29 5.30
CA GLU A 75 6.59 -0.45 4.93
C GLU A 75 7.29 0.23 3.75
N LEU A 76 6.54 0.60 2.71
CA LEU A 76 7.06 1.34 1.56
C LEU A 76 7.62 2.70 1.96
N GLU A 77 6.97 3.39 2.91
CA GLU A 77 7.48 4.65 3.46
C GLU A 77 8.78 4.45 4.24
N ALA A 78 8.90 3.41 5.07
CA ALA A 78 10.13 3.07 5.78
C ALA A 78 11.29 2.75 4.81
N ILE A 79 11.03 1.97 3.76
CA ILE A 79 12.01 1.69 2.70
C ILE A 79 12.41 3.00 2.01
N LYS A 80 11.43 3.82 1.64
CA LYS A 80 11.68 5.12 1.00
C LYS A 80 12.53 6.02 1.89
N GLU A 81 12.26 6.10 3.18
CA GLU A 81 13.05 6.87 4.14
C GLU A 81 14.47 6.33 4.32
N GLN A 82 14.64 5.01 4.33
CA GLN A 82 15.96 4.38 4.41
C GLN A 82 16.85 4.72 3.20
N TYR A 83 16.30 4.72 1.99
CA TYR A 83 17.07 4.93 0.76
C TYR A 83 17.12 6.39 0.28
N LEU A 84 16.03 7.15 0.44
CA LEU A 84 15.94 8.56 0.04
C LEU A 84 16.28 9.53 1.18
N GLY A 85 16.38 9.02 2.41
CA GLY A 85 16.70 9.78 3.62
C GLY A 85 15.50 10.46 4.27
N PHE A 86 15.65 10.79 5.56
CA PHE A 86 14.64 11.51 6.33
C PHE A 86 14.66 13.01 6.04
N LYS A 87 13.47 13.59 5.85
CA LYS A 87 13.29 15.05 5.91
C LYS A 87 13.31 15.46 7.39
N LYS A 88 14.41 16.07 7.84
CA LYS A 88 14.59 16.47 9.24
C LYS A 88 13.40 17.36 9.70
N PRO A 89 12.63 16.96 10.72
CA PRO A 89 11.57 17.80 11.25
C PRO A 89 12.19 19.09 11.78
N LYS A 90 11.57 20.23 11.44
CA LYS A 90 12.03 21.53 11.93
C LYS A 90 11.83 21.58 13.44
N LYS A 91 12.87 21.99 14.17
CA LYS A 91 12.78 22.19 15.62
C LYS A 91 11.79 23.34 15.89
N CYS A 92 10.59 23.02 16.35
CA CYS A 92 9.64 24.02 16.80
C CYS A 92 10.15 24.66 18.10
N VAL A 93 9.92 25.96 18.26
CA VAL A 93 10.21 26.68 19.50
C VAL A 93 9.19 26.24 20.56
N ILE A 94 9.64 25.37 21.46
CA ILE A 94 8.81 24.90 22.58
C ILE A 94 8.57 26.08 23.53
N LYS A 95 7.30 26.32 23.88
CA LYS A 95 6.90 27.39 24.80
C LYS A 95 7.55 27.14 26.17
N PRO A 96 8.05 28.18 26.88
CA PRO A 96 8.73 27.99 28.16
C PRO A 96 7.93 27.21 29.21
N ASN A 97 6.61 27.41 29.30
CA ASN A 97 5.72 26.67 30.20
C ASN A 97 5.72 25.15 29.90
N GLU A 98 5.77 24.77 28.63
CA GLU A 98 5.76 23.37 28.19
C GLU A 98 7.10 22.67 28.47
N LYS A 99 8.21 23.43 28.48
CA LYS A 99 9.53 22.92 28.88
C LYS A 99 9.62 22.54 30.37
N PHE A 100 8.71 23.05 31.21
CA PHE A 100 8.69 22.77 32.66
C PHE A 100 7.51 21.88 33.08
N ARG A 101 6.69 21.41 32.14
CA ARG A 101 5.68 20.38 32.40
C ARG A 101 6.37 19.02 32.45
N PHE A 102 6.82 18.62 33.64
CA PHE A 102 7.32 17.28 33.88
C PHE A 102 6.16 16.27 33.75
N SER A 103 6.22 15.48 32.69
CA SER A 103 5.43 14.25 32.53
C SER A 103 6.30 13.11 33.01
N LEU A 104 5.79 12.31 33.95
CA LEU A 104 6.47 11.09 34.41
C LEU A 104 5.97 9.84 33.66
N ASP A 105 4.91 10.01 32.85
CA ASP A 105 4.38 8.99 31.98
C ASP A 105 5.15 8.96 30.66
N TRP A 106 5.31 7.76 30.09
CA TRP A 106 5.86 7.58 28.75
C TRP A 106 4.85 8.04 27.70
N GLU A 107 5.32 8.76 26.68
CA GLU A 107 4.45 9.20 25.59
C GLU A 107 4.22 8.03 24.61
N ASN A 108 3.01 7.87 24.07
CA ASN A 108 2.71 6.77 23.12
C ASN A 108 3.50 6.87 21.80
N THR A 109 4.03 8.04 21.48
CA THR A 109 4.93 8.30 20.35
C THR A 109 6.32 7.71 20.56
N GLU A 110 6.69 7.41 21.81
CA GLU A 110 7.96 6.78 22.18
C GLU A 110 7.87 5.23 22.15
N ASP A 111 6.70 4.67 21.84
CA ASP A 111 6.49 3.24 21.66
C ASP A 111 7.10 2.75 20.33
N THR A 112 8.15 1.93 20.43
CA THR A 112 8.88 1.34 19.29
C THR A 112 8.47 -0.11 19.00
N SER A 113 7.53 -0.67 19.76
CA SER A 113 7.15 -2.09 19.65
C SER A 113 6.28 -2.42 18.41
N ARG A 114 5.71 -1.40 17.78
CA ARG A 114 4.80 -1.55 16.64
C ARG A 114 5.58 -1.67 15.33
N ASP A 115 5.97 -2.88 14.98
CA ASP A 115 6.50 -3.18 13.65
C ASP A 115 5.37 -3.29 12.61
N MET A 116 5.68 -2.91 11.36
CA MET A 116 4.80 -3.08 10.19
C MET A 116 4.79 -4.53 9.71
N ASN A 117 5.89 -5.25 9.93
CA ASN A 117 6.04 -6.62 9.49
C ASN A 117 5.32 -7.60 10.45
N VAL A 118 4.42 -8.40 9.88
CA VAL A 118 3.60 -9.40 10.60
C VAL A 118 4.46 -10.39 11.39
N LEU A 119 5.65 -10.74 10.88
CA LEU A 119 6.57 -11.67 11.55
C LEU A 119 7.07 -11.15 12.91
N TYR A 120 7.24 -9.83 13.01
CA TYR A 120 7.71 -9.16 14.23
C TYR A 120 6.55 -8.65 15.09
N GLN A 121 5.34 -8.53 14.52
CA GLN A 121 4.13 -8.23 15.27
C GLN A 121 3.67 -9.44 16.11
N ASN A 122 3.87 -10.67 15.61
CA ASN A 122 3.64 -11.90 16.37
C ASN A 122 4.93 -12.73 16.46
N PRO A 123 5.95 -12.30 17.24
CA PRO A 123 7.16 -13.08 17.42
C PRO A 123 6.80 -14.42 18.05
N HIS A 124 7.32 -15.51 17.50
CA HIS A 124 7.23 -16.81 18.16
C HIS A 124 7.96 -16.76 19.49
N GLU A 125 7.19 -16.66 20.58
CA GLU A 125 7.77 -16.60 21.91
C GLU A 125 8.53 -17.89 22.22
N ALA A 126 9.80 -17.75 22.62
CA ALA A 126 10.59 -18.87 23.07
C ALA A 126 9.93 -19.52 24.29
N ARG A 127 9.75 -20.85 24.25
CA ARG A 127 9.24 -21.62 25.40
C ARG A 127 10.30 -21.64 26.50
N PRO A 128 10.09 -20.99 27.65
CA PRO A 128 11.09 -20.94 28.71
C PRO A 128 11.43 -22.35 29.19
N LEU A 129 12.71 -22.70 29.21
CA LEU A 129 13.22 -24.03 29.59
C LEU A 129 12.42 -25.17 28.92
N PHE A 130 12.18 -25.06 27.61
CA PHE A 130 11.43 -26.06 26.82
C PHE A 130 10.03 -26.37 27.38
N GLY A 131 9.35 -25.38 27.95
CA GLY A 131 7.99 -25.53 28.51
C GLY A 131 7.97 -25.95 29.99
N ARG A 132 9.14 -26.18 30.60
CA ARG A 132 9.25 -26.46 32.04
C ARG A 132 9.42 -25.18 32.88
N GLY A 133 9.83 -24.09 32.25
CA GLY A 133 10.12 -22.81 32.91
C GLY A 133 8.97 -21.82 32.86
N PHE A 134 9.11 -20.74 33.62
CA PHE A 134 8.14 -19.65 33.69
C PHE A 134 8.84 -18.31 33.48
N ARG A 135 8.18 -17.36 32.82
CA ARG A 135 8.58 -15.96 32.75
C ARG A 135 8.55 -15.36 34.17
N ALA A 136 9.60 -14.64 34.54
CA ALA A 136 9.67 -13.98 35.85
C ALA A 136 8.63 -12.85 35.95
N GLY A 137 8.10 -12.62 37.15
CA GLY A 137 7.15 -11.52 37.43
C GLY A 137 5.70 -11.74 36.98
N MET A 138 5.42 -12.77 36.17
CA MET A 138 4.06 -13.14 35.73
C MET A 138 3.47 -14.27 36.60
N ASP A 139 2.15 -14.33 36.80
CA ASP A 139 1.53 -15.39 37.60
C ASP A 139 1.72 -16.78 36.97
N ARG A 140 2.05 -17.77 37.80
CA ARG A 140 2.33 -19.15 37.38
C ARG A 140 1.08 -19.84 36.84
N ARG A 141 -0.11 -19.53 37.38
CA ARG A 141 -1.37 -20.14 36.92
C ARG A 141 -1.77 -19.64 35.54
N GLU A 142 -1.65 -18.33 35.33
CA GLU A 142 -1.94 -17.70 34.04
C GLU A 142 -0.98 -18.18 32.95
N GLN A 143 0.31 -18.25 33.26
CA GLN A 143 1.31 -18.78 32.32
C GLN A 143 1.02 -20.23 31.91
N LYS A 144 0.62 -21.10 32.85
CA LYS A 144 0.24 -22.49 32.52
C LYS A 144 -0.99 -22.54 31.62
N LYS A 145 -1.99 -21.69 31.86
CA LYS A 145 -3.21 -21.63 31.05
C LYS A 145 -2.91 -21.17 29.62
N LEU A 146 -2.10 -20.13 29.46
CA LEU A 146 -1.65 -19.62 28.16
C LEU A 146 -0.77 -20.63 27.43
N ALA A 147 0.18 -21.25 28.13
CA ALA A 147 1.04 -22.29 27.56
C ALA A 147 0.21 -23.48 27.04
N ALA A 148 -0.76 -23.96 27.81
CA ALA A 148 -1.64 -25.06 27.37
C ALA A 148 -2.50 -24.70 26.15
N ARG A 149 -2.92 -23.43 26.01
CA ARG A 149 -3.61 -22.96 24.80
C ARG A 149 -2.67 -22.93 23.60
N ASN A 150 -1.49 -22.33 23.76
CA ASN A 150 -0.49 -22.21 22.70
C ASN A 150 0.00 -23.59 22.23
N GLU A 151 0.16 -24.56 23.14
CA GLU A 151 0.50 -25.94 22.79
C GLU A 151 -0.58 -26.62 21.96
N LYS A 152 -1.86 -26.39 22.26
CA LYS A 152 -2.98 -26.90 21.44
C LYS A 152 -3.02 -26.27 20.07
N GLU A 153 -2.80 -24.96 19.96
CA GLU A 153 -2.78 -24.26 18.67
C GLU A 153 -1.60 -24.76 17.82
N ILE A 154 -0.41 -24.95 18.40
CA ILE A 154 0.75 -25.48 17.68
C ILE A 154 0.55 -26.94 17.27
N LEU A 155 0.08 -27.81 18.16
CA LEU A 155 -0.14 -29.22 17.84
C LEU A 155 -1.31 -29.42 16.86
N GLY A 156 -2.34 -28.58 16.93
CA GLY A 156 -3.45 -28.58 15.98
C GLY A 156 -3.06 -28.09 14.58
N PHE A 157 -1.97 -27.32 14.45
CA PHE A 157 -1.43 -26.90 13.15
C PHE A 157 -0.50 -27.95 12.52
N VAL A 158 0.03 -28.88 13.33
CA VAL A 158 1.05 -29.87 12.91
C VAL A 158 0.43 -31.19 12.41
N PHE A 159 -0.88 -31.41 12.58
CA PHE A 159 -1.57 -32.59 12.06
C PHE A 159 -2.80 -32.20 11.22
N PRO A 160 -2.80 -32.43 9.88
CA PRO A 160 -4.02 -32.41 9.08
C PRO A 160 -4.90 -33.63 9.34
#